data_AF-A0A9E2Y392-F1
#
_entry.id   AF-A0A9E2Y392-F1
#
_cell.length_a   1.000
_cell.length_b   1.000
_cell.length_c   1.000
_cell.angle_alpha   90.00
_cell.angle_beta   90.00
_cell.angle_gamma   90.00
#
_symmetry.space_group_name_H-M   'P 1'
#
loop_
_entity.id
_entity.type
_entity.pdbx_description
1 polymer ?
#
loop_
_entity_poly.entity_id
_entity_poly.type
_entity_poly.pdbx_seq_one_letter_code
_entity_poly.pdbx_strand_id
1 'polypeptide(L)'
;MMRKDLAIVLLACCLAYAPPSAAQQQPAPSPAPAAPTPEAAPPNPPRVTSDAQVAPGRWDVDRVRCSDLLGAADDDRAAAAMFYYGYLAAKAGIRVIDVSQIDGNVKKVMDRCAAAPNETVPQAFRQALGRHR
;
A
#
# COMPACT_ATOMS: atom_id res chain seq x y z
N MET A 1 27.94 34.98 31.45
CA MET A 1 26.74 34.57 32.22
C MET A 1 25.60 34.56 31.21
N MET A 2 24.81 33.53 30.95
CA MET A 2 24.42 32.32 31.69
C MET A 2 24.60 31.09 30.79
N ARG A 3 25.31 30.09 31.31
CA ARG A 3 25.50 28.75 30.75
C ARG A 3 25.44 27.86 31.98
N LYS A 4 24.62 26.80 31.94
CA LYS A 4 24.13 25.97 33.06
C LYS A 4 22.71 26.41 33.45
N ASP A 5 21.80 25.43 33.55
CA ASP A 5 20.46 25.45 34.17
C ASP A 5 19.35 24.79 33.34
N LEU A 6 19.66 24.22 32.16
CA LEU A 6 18.69 23.46 31.34
C LEU A 6 18.90 21.93 31.37
N ALA A 7 19.71 21.42 32.30
CA ALA A 7 20.00 19.99 32.43
C ALA A 7 19.36 19.32 33.67
N ILE A 8 18.53 20.04 34.43
CA ILE A 8 17.99 19.56 35.73
C ILE A 8 16.45 19.58 35.74
N VAL A 9 15.81 19.19 34.65
CA VAL A 9 14.33 19.02 34.60
C VAL A 9 13.92 17.62 34.12
N LEU A 10 14.88 16.78 33.72
CA LEU A 10 14.62 15.44 33.16
C LEU A 10 14.84 14.26 34.12
N LEU A 11 15.02 14.51 35.43
CA LEU A 11 15.41 13.46 36.40
C LEU A 11 14.53 13.36 37.67
N ALA A 12 13.31 13.88 37.68
CA ALA A 12 12.49 13.97 38.90
C ALA A 12 10.99 13.59 38.75
N CYS A 13 10.63 12.77 37.76
CA CYS A 13 9.25 12.27 37.59
C CYS A 13 9.06 10.76 37.78
N CYS A 14 10.07 10.03 38.29
CA CYS A 14 10.01 8.56 38.38
C CYS A 14 9.75 8.00 39.79
N LEU A 15 9.41 8.81 40.80
CA LEU A 15 9.22 8.32 42.16
C LEU A 15 8.00 8.97 42.82
N ALA A 16 6.87 8.25 42.76
CA ALA A 16 5.83 8.13 43.80
C ALA A 16 4.43 8.04 43.19
N TYR A 17 4.04 6.84 42.75
CA TYR A 17 2.63 6.44 42.73
C TYR A 17 2.57 4.93 42.98
N ALA A 18 2.69 4.54 44.25
CA ALA A 18 2.36 3.19 44.71
C ALA A 18 1.02 3.26 45.46
N PRO A 19 -0.09 2.71 44.92
CA PRO A 19 -1.33 2.57 45.67
C PRO A 19 -1.23 1.43 46.71
N PRO A 20 -1.99 1.50 47.82
CA PRO A 20 -2.00 0.47 48.85
C PRO A 20 -2.58 -0.84 48.33
N SER A 21 -1.89 -1.94 48.63
CA SER A 21 -2.29 -3.30 48.30
C SER A 21 -3.47 -3.72 49.17
N ALA A 22 -4.69 -3.52 48.68
CA ALA A 22 -5.85 -4.26 49.15
C ALA A 22 -5.77 -5.66 48.54
N ALA A 23 -5.67 -6.68 49.39
CA ALA A 23 -5.78 -8.08 48.98
C ALA A 23 -7.14 -8.30 48.30
N GLN A 24 -7.17 -8.27 46.97
CA GLN A 24 -8.29 -8.76 46.19
C GLN A 24 -8.11 -10.27 45.99
N GLN A 25 -8.93 -11.04 46.69
CA GLN A 25 -9.16 -12.45 46.36
C GLN A 25 -9.58 -12.54 44.90
N GLN A 26 -8.70 -13.10 44.07
CA GLN A 26 -8.99 -13.42 42.68
C GLN A 26 -10.04 -14.54 42.66
N PRO A 27 -11.23 -14.34 42.06
CA PRO A 27 -12.14 -15.43 41.79
C PRO A 27 -11.46 -16.41 40.82
N ALA A 28 -11.70 -17.71 41.01
CA ALA A 28 -11.21 -18.75 40.11
C ALA A 28 -11.58 -18.42 38.64
N PRO A 29 -10.68 -18.66 37.68
CA PRO A 29 -10.95 -18.37 36.28
C PRO A 29 -12.13 -19.22 35.79
N SER A 30 -13.14 -18.56 35.21
CA SER A 30 -14.18 -19.22 34.42
C SER A 30 -13.54 -19.93 33.22
N PRO A 31 -14.07 -21.09 32.78
CA PRO A 31 -13.58 -21.76 31.59
C PRO A 31 -13.68 -20.83 30.37
N ALA A 32 -12.59 -20.72 29.61
CA ALA A 32 -12.54 -19.91 28.41
C ALA A 32 -13.58 -20.40 27.38
N PRO A 33 -14.28 -19.49 26.67
CA PRO A 33 -15.06 -19.86 25.51
C PRO A 33 -14.16 -20.53 24.47
N ALA A 34 -14.64 -21.62 23.87
CA ALA A 34 -13.94 -22.28 22.78
C ALA A 34 -13.65 -21.26 21.65
N ALA A 35 -12.40 -21.21 21.19
CA ALA A 35 -12.03 -20.40 20.05
C ALA A 35 -12.87 -20.82 18.83
N PRO A 36 -13.38 -19.86 18.03
CA PRO A 36 -14.04 -20.21 16.78
C PRO A 36 -13.04 -20.92 15.87
N THR A 37 -13.45 -22.08 15.35
CA THR A 37 -12.73 -22.86 14.34
C THR A 37 -12.34 -21.94 13.19
N PRO A 38 -11.08 -21.94 12.70
CA PRO A 38 -10.73 -21.24 11.47
C PRO A 38 -11.58 -21.80 10.33
N GLU A 39 -12.55 -21.02 9.87
CA GLU A 39 -13.28 -21.34 8.66
C GLU A 39 -12.26 -21.32 7.52
N ALA A 40 -12.07 -22.47 6.88
CA ALA A 40 -11.17 -22.60 5.75
C ALA A 40 -11.68 -21.67 4.65
N ALA A 41 -10.89 -20.65 4.32
CA ALA A 41 -11.20 -19.74 3.23
C ALA A 41 -11.51 -20.57 1.97
N PRO A 42 -12.58 -20.24 1.22
CA PRO A 42 -12.93 -20.98 0.02
C PRO A 42 -11.74 -20.99 -0.95
N PRO A 43 -11.53 -22.09 -1.69
CA PRO A 43 -10.46 -22.15 -2.68
C PRO A 43 -10.63 -20.97 -3.64
N ASN A 44 -9.58 -20.15 -3.75
CA ASN A 44 -9.57 -19.05 -4.72
C ASN A 44 -9.94 -19.64 -6.08
N PRO A 45 -10.92 -19.08 -6.81
CA PRO A 45 -11.18 -19.51 -8.18
C PRO A 45 -9.87 -19.42 -8.97
N PRO A 46 -9.64 -20.29 -9.97
CA PRO A 46 -8.47 -20.21 -10.81
C PRO A 46 -8.46 -18.82 -11.45
N ARG A 47 -7.65 -17.91 -10.89
CA ARG A 47 -7.41 -16.61 -11.48
C ARG A 47 -6.79 -16.93 -12.82
N VAL A 48 -7.35 -16.36 -13.90
CA VAL A 48 -6.64 -16.28 -15.16
C VAL A 48 -5.30 -15.66 -14.80
N THR A 49 -4.24 -16.48 -14.79
CA THR A 49 -2.92 -16.04 -14.39
C THR A 49 -2.46 -15.12 -15.49
N SER A 50 -2.39 -13.81 -15.21
CA SER A 50 -1.80 -12.86 -16.15
C SER A 50 -0.44 -13.38 -16.60
N ASP A 51 -0.13 -13.25 -17.89
CA ASP A 51 1.18 -13.60 -18.44
C ASP A 51 2.33 -12.82 -17.78
N ALA A 52 2.02 -11.73 -17.07
CA ALA A 52 2.96 -10.92 -16.31
C ALA A 52 3.30 -11.51 -14.93
N GLN A 53 2.49 -12.44 -14.40
CA GLN A 53 2.77 -13.08 -13.12
C GLN A 53 3.81 -14.21 -13.29
N VAL A 54 5.06 -13.92 -12.93
CA VAL A 54 6.19 -14.86 -13.10
C VAL A 54 6.34 -15.84 -11.94
N ALA A 55 5.77 -15.53 -10.77
CA ALA A 55 5.63 -16.42 -9.61
C ALA A 55 4.53 -15.88 -8.68
N PRO A 56 4.06 -16.65 -7.67
CA PRO A 56 3.14 -16.12 -6.66
C PRO A 56 3.67 -14.82 -6.03
N GLY A 57 2.85 -13.77 -6.07
CA GLY A 57 3.22 -12.43 -5.59
C GLY A 57 4.32 -11.70 -6.38
N ARG A 58 4.83 -12.27 -7.49
CA ARG A 58 5.89 -11.66 -8.30
C ARG A 58 5.40 -11.39 -9.72
N TRP A 59 5.48 -10.13 -10.11
CA TRP A 59 5.00 -9.63 -11.39
C TRP A 59 6.13 -8.98 -12.17
N ASP A 60 6.18 -9.26 -13.47
CA ASP A 60 6.94 -8.49 -14.44
C ASP A 60 6.16 -7.20 -14.76
N VAL A 61 6.60 -6.11 -14.13
CA VAL A 61 5.95 -4.79 -14.24
C VAL A 61 5.88 -4.27 -15.67
N ASP A 62 6.78 -4.68 -16.56
CA ASP A 62 6.79 -4.20 -17.94
C ASP A 62 5.79 -4.96 -18.83
N ARG A 63 5.26 -6.10 -18.36
CA ARG A 63 4.34 -6.98 -19.10
C ARG A 63 2.89 -6.93 -18.62
N VAL A 64 2.60 -6.29 -17.48
CA VAL A 64 1.22 -6.14 -16.95
C VAL A 64 0.34 -5.48 -17.99
N ARG A 65 -0.81 -6.10 -18.29
CA ARG A 65 -1.78 -5.58 -19.26
C ARG A 65 -2.76 -4.62 -18.61
N CYS A 66 -3.34 -3.74 -19.41
CA CYS A 66 -4.45 -2.89 -18.98
C CYS A 66 -5.64 -3.70 -18.46
N SER A 67 -5.91 -4.90 -19.00
CA SER A 67 -6.91 -5.82 -18.46
C SER A 67 -6.63 -6.23 -17.01
N ASP A 68 -5.36 -6.43 -16.65
CA ASP A 68 -4.97 -6.78 -15.28
C ASP A 68 -5.19 -5.60 -14.34
N LEU A 69 -4.83 -4.39 -14.78
CA LEU A 69 -5.03 -3.16 -14.02
C LEU A 69 -6.51 -2.84 -13.82
N LEU A 70 -7.32 -2.96 -14.89
CA LEU A 70 -8.76 -2.72 -14.84
C LEU A 70 -9.52 -3.78 -14.03
N GLY A 71 -9.01 -5.02 -14.00
CA GLY A 71 -9.56 -6.11 -13.21
C GLY A 71 -9.17 -6.08 -11.72
N ALA A 72 -8.23 -5.22 -11.32
CA ALA A 72 -7.85 -5.06 -9.92
C ALA A 72 -8.93 -4.34 -9.11
N ALA A 73 -8.97 -4.61 -7.80
CA ALA A 73 -9.81 -3.86 -6.86
C ALA A 73 -9.48 -2.36 -6.92
N ASP A 74 -10.44 -1.51 -6.57
CA ASP A 74 -10.32 -0.06 -6.75
C ASP A 74 -9.08 0.54 -6.08
N ASP A 75 -8.82 0.15 -4.82
CA ASP A 75 -7.65 0.62 -4.07
C ASP A 75 -6.34 0.09 -4.67
N ASP A 76 -6.30 -1.18 -5.08
CA ASP A 76 -5.14 -1.79 -5.73
C ASP A 76 -4.85 -1.14 -7.09
N ARG A 77 -5.90 -0.82 -7.84
CA ARG A 77 -5.82 -0.14 -9.14
C ARG A 77 -5.30 1.28 -8.98
N ALA A 78 -5.78 2.02 -7.98
CA ALA A 78 -5.28 3.36 -7.67
C ALA A 78 -3.80 3.31 -7.23
N ALA A 79 -3.44 2.38 -6.34
CA ALA A 79 -2.07 2.17 -5.91
C ALA A 79 -1.15 1.79 -7.08
N ALA A 80 -1.57 0.86 -7.93
CA ALA A 80 -0.83 0.46 -9.12
C ALA A 80 -0.66 1.62 -10.12
N ALA A 81 -1.71 2.42 -10.35
CA ALA A 81 -1.63 3.59 -11.22
C ALA A 81 -0.57 4.59 -10.72
N MET A 82 -0.55 4.87 -9.41
CA MET A 82 0.45 5.76 -8.82
C MET A 82 1.86 5.16 -8.83
N PHE A 83 1.99 3.85 -8.60
CA PHE A 83 3.25 3.14 -8.76
C PHE A 83 3.80 3.31 -10.17
N TYR A 84 3.00 3.03 -11.21
CA TYR A 84 3.43 3.19 -12.60
C TYR A 84 3.74 4.64 -12.94
N TYR A 85 2.98 5.60 -12.42
CA TYR A 85 3.26 7.02 -12.62
C TYR A 85 4.68 7.38 -12.14
N GLY A 86 5.05 6.97 -10.93
CA GLY A 86 6.37 7.20 -10.36
C GLY A 86 7.47 6.38 -11.05
N TYR A 87 7.24 5.08 -11.25
CA TYR A 87 8.18 4.16 -11.90
C TYR A 87 8.57 4.63 -13.30
N LEU A 88 7.59 5.03 -14.12
CA LEU A 88 7.84 5.48 -15.49
C LEU A 88 8.42 6.89 -15.54
N ALA A 89 8.05 7.77 -14.59
CA ALA A 89 8.72 9.06 -14.45
C ALA A 89 10.22 8.86 -14.12
N ALA A 90 10.54 7.97 -13.18
CA ALA A 90 11.91 7.64 -12.82
C ALA A 90 12.69 7.03 -14.00
N LYS A 91 12.09 6.08 -14.74
CA LYS A 91 12.69 5.52 -15.97
C LYS A 91 12.96 6.59 -17.03
N ALA A 92 12.10 7.60 -17.13
CA ALA A 92 12.27 8.73 -18.04
C ALA A 92 13.24 9.82 -17.51
N GLY A 93 13.87 9.63 -16.35
CA GLY A 93 14.78 10.61 -15.74
C GLY A 93 14.08 11.85 -15.17
N ILE A 94 12.75 11.82 -15.03
CA ILE A 94 11.97 12.91 -14.45
C ILE A 94 12.14 12.89 -12.94
N ARG A 95 12.63 14.00 -12.38
CA ARG A 95 12.89 14.16 -10.93
C ARG A 95 11.85 14.99 -10.19
N VAL A 96 10.96 15.64 -10.92
CA VAL A 96 9.89 16.49 -10.37
C VAL A 96 8.58 16.07 -11.00
N ILE A 97 7.61 15.75 -10.16
CA ILE A 97 6.24 15.44 -10.57
C ILE A 97 5.37 16.64 -10.25
N ASP A 98 4.72 17.21 -11.26
CA ASP A 98 3.65 18.18 -11.06
C ASP A 98 2.40 17.44 -10.56
N VAL A 99 2.13 17.57 -9.26
CA VAL A 99 1.02 16.89 -8.60
C VAL A 99 -0.35 17.41 -9.07
N SER A 100 -0.41 18.65 -9.57
CA SER A 100 -1.67 19.23 -10.08
C SER A 100 -2.17 18.53 -11.35
N GLN A 101 -1.30 17.78 -12.03
CA GLN A 101 -1.62 17.07 -13.27
C GLN A 101 -1.92 15.58 -13.05
N ILE A 102 -1.75 15.05 -11.83
CA ILE A 102 -1.87 13.60 -11.57
C ILE A 102 -3.25 13.10 -11.93
N ASP A 103 -4.31 13.72 -11.42
CA ASP A 103 -5.69 13.26 -11.64
C ASP A 103 -6.04 13.23 -13.14
N GLY A 104 -5.72 14.30 -13.86
CA GLY A 104 -5.95 14.40 -15.30
C GLY A 104 -5.13 13.38 -16.10
N ASN A 105 -3.89 13.13 -15.71
CA ASN A 105 -3.02 12.15 -16.38
C ASN A 105 -3.44 10.71 -16.10
N VAL A 106 -3.76 10.37 -14.85
CA VAL A 106 -4.27 9.05 -14.47
C VAL A 106 -5.58 8.77 -15.19
N LYS A 107 -6.48 9.77 -15.28
CA LYS A 107 -7.70 9.63 -16.08
C LYS A 107 -7.41 9.28 -17.55
N LYS A 108 -6.50 10.02 -18.21
CA LYS A 108 -6.13 9.72 -19.61
C LYS A 108 -5.58 8.30 -19.78
N VAL A 109 -4.78 7.83 -18.82
CA VAL A 109 -4.24 6.46 -18.83
C VAL A 109 -5.37 5.43 -18.67
N MET A 110 -6.30 5.66 -17.73
CA MET A 110 -7.43 4.74 -17.52
C MET A 110 -8.36 4.70 -18.72
N ASP A 111 -8.65 5.86 -19.33
CA ASP A 111 -9.42 5.94 -20.57
C ASP A 111 -8.71 5.17 -21.71
N ARG A 112 -7.37 5.27 -21.80
CA ARG A 112 -6.58 4.51 -22.75
C ARG A 112 -6.64 3.00 -22.48
N CYS A 113 -6.47 2.60 -21.22
CA CYS A 113 -6.54 1.19 -20.84
C CYS A 113 -7.92 0.59 -21.13
N ALA A 114 -9.00 1.34 -20.91
CA ALA A 114 -10.34 0.90 -21.26
C ALA A 114 -10.50 0.71 -22.78
N ALA A 115 -9.91 1.58 -23.59
CA ALA A 115 -9.95 1.49 -25.05
C ALA A 115 -9.08 0.34 -25.63
N ALA A 116 -8.01 -0.06 -24.93
CA ALA A 116 -7.05 -1.06 -25.39
C ALA A 116 -6.62 -2.02 -24.26
N PRO A 117 -7.50 -2.93 -23.80
CA PRO A 117 -7.24 -3.77 -22.62
C PRO A 117 -6.04 -4.72 -22.78
N ASN A 118 -5.66 -5.05 -24.01
CA ASN A 118 -4.51 -5.94 -24.28
C ASN A 118 -3.16 -5.20 -24.31
N GLU A 119 -3.15 -3.88 -24.26
CA GLU A 119 -1.94 -3.07 -24.18
C GLU A 119 -1.28 -3.21 -22.80
N THR A 120 0.05 -3.10 -22.71
CA THR A 120 0.71 -3.07 -21.40
C THR A 120 0.51 -1.73 -20.70
N VAL A 121 0.43 -1.72 -19.37
CA VAL A 121 0.28 -0.49 -18.59
C VAL A 121 1.39 0.53 -18.93
N PRO A 122 2.68 0.16 -19.01
CA PRO A 122 3.72 1.09 -19.48
C PRO A 122 3.45 1.68 -20.87
N GLN A 123 2.91 0.90 -21.79
CA GLN A 123 2.59 1.37 -23.14
C GLN A 123 1.42 2.36 -23.11
N ALA A 124 0.36 2.07 -22.34
CA ALA A 124 -0.76 2.98 -22.15
C ALA A 124 -0.33 4.32 -21.56
N PHE A 125 0.59 4.32 -20.57
CA PHE A 125 1.19 5.54 -20.02
C PHE A 125 1.97 6.34 -21.07
N ARG A 126 2.80 5.68 -21.89
CA ARG A 126 3.54 6.37 -22.96
C ARG A 126 2.59 7.01 -23.97
N GLN A 127 1.55 6.30 -24.38
CA GLN A 127 0.60 6.77 -25.37
C GLN A 127 -0.32 7.88 -24.84
N ALA A 128 -0.84 7.73 -23.62
CA ALA A 128 -1.74 8.70 -23.02
C ALA A 128 -1.03 10.03 -22.67
N LEU A 129 0.26 9.98 -22.35
CA LEU A 129 1.02 11.15 -21.89
C LEU A 129 2.03 11.68 -22.91
N GLY A 130 2.09 11.10 -24.11
CA GLY A 130 3.02 11.52 -25.17
C GLY A 130 4.50 11.34 -24.81
N ARG A 131 4.82 10.38 -23.94
CA ARG A 131 6.19 10.17 -23.44
C ARG A 131 6.90 9.11 -24.27
N HIS A 132 7.77 9.56 -25.18
CA HIS A 132 8.69 8.71 -25.92
C HIS A 132 10.08 8.76 -25.27
N ARG A 133 10.40 7.77 -24.44
CA ARG A 133 11.75 7.21 -24.20
C ARG A 133 11.67 6.13 -23.13
#